data_AF-A0A8J8AZV2-F1
#
_entry.id   AF-A0A8J8AZV2-F1
#
_cell.length_a   1.000
_cell.length_b   1.000
_cell.length_c   1.000
_cell.angle_alpha   90.00
_cell.angle_beta   90.00
_cell.angle_gamma   90.00
#
_symmetry.space_group_name_H-M   'P 1'
#
loop_
_entity.id
_entity.type
_entity.pdbx_description
1 polymer ?
#
loop_
_entity_poly.entity_id
_entity_poly.type
_entity_poly.pdbx_seq_one_letter_code
_entity_poly.pdbx_strand_id
1 'polypeptide(L)' 'TPLSRQEWEHIQQALQDSGGNISAAARLLGMHRRSLQRKLAKRPGRERPLAPDAHG' A
#
# COMPACT_ATOMS: atom_id res chain seq x y z
N THR A 1 -8.72 1.92 13.79
CA THR A 1 -8.21 3.21 13.33
C THR A 1 -7.99 3.14 11.83
N PRO A 2 -8.77 3.88 11.02
CA PRO A 2 -8.50 3.99 9.59
C PRO A 2 -7.10 4.58 9.40
N LEU A 3 -6.34 4.07 8.43
CA LEU A 3 -5.13 4.74 7.98
C LEU A 3 -5.59 6.07 7.38
N SER A 4 -5.18 7.19 7.99
CA SER A 4 -5.47 8.51 7.42
C SER A 4 -4.90 8.57 6.00
N ARG A 5 -5.63 9.21 5.08
CA ARG A 5 -5.22 9.37 3.68
C ARG A 5 -3.76 9.86 3.56
N GLN A 6 -3.37 10.80 4.41
CA GLN A 6 -2.00 11.33 4.48
C GLN A 6 -0.94 10.25 4.80
N GLU A 7 -1.25 9.32 5.69
CA GLU A 7 -0.34 8.22 6.03
C GLU A 7 -0.21 7.23 4.86
N TRP A 8 -1.28 7.03 4.11
CA TRP A 8 -1.28 6.22 2.90
C TRP A 8 -0.44 6.85 1.78
N GLU A 9 -0.54 8.17 1.60
CA GLU A 9 0.26 8.92 0.63
C GLU A 9 1.75 8.86 0.96
N HIS A 10 2.14 9.04 2.22
CA HIS A 10 3.53 8.85 2.65
C HIS A 10 4.04 7.44 2.35
N ILE A 11 3.22 6.41 2.57
CA ILE A 11 3.57 5.02 2.23
C ILE A 11 3.78 4.86 0.72
N GLN A 12 2.90 5.43 -0.10
CA GLN A 12 3.03 5.35 -1.56
C GLN A 12 4.25 6.13 -2.08
N GLN A 13 4.57 7.29 -1.49
CA GLN A 13 5.74 8.07 -1.86
C GLN A 13 7.02 7.31 -1.52
N ALA A 14 7.14 6.80 -0.28
CA ALA A 14 8.29 6.02 0.14
C ALA A 14 8.49 4.76 -0.71
N LEU A 15 7.40 4.10 -1.13
CA LEU A 15 7.46 2.96 -2.04
C LEU A 15 7.91 3.36 -3.45
N GLN A 16 7.51 4.52 -3.97
CA GLN A 16 8.00 5.02 -5.25
C GLN A 16 9.49 5.37 -5.19
N ASP A 17 9.90 6.10 -4.15
CA ASP A 17 11.31 6.49 -3.95
C ASP A 17 12.24 5.27 -3.78
N SER A 18 11.71 4.19 -3.22
CA SER A 18 12.45 2.92 -3.04
C SER A 18 12.19 1.88 -4.12
N GLY A 19 11.52 2.24 -5.23
CA GLY A 19 11.30 1.35 -6.37
C GLY A 19 10.47 0.10 -6.06
N GLY A 20 9.55 0.18 -5.09
CA GLY A 20 8.72 -0.93 -4.65
C GLY A 20 9.32 -1.78 -3.52
N ASN A 21 10.49 -1.40 -2.98
CA ASN A 21 11.11 -2.14 -1.89
C ASN A 21 10.48 -1.79 -0.53
N ILE A 22 9.58 -2.67 -0.06
CA ILE A 22 8.86 -2.52 1.21
C ILE A 22 9.82 -2.33 2.41
N SER A 23 10.95 -3.01 2.44
CA SER A 23 11.91 -2.89 3.54
C SER A 23 12.59 -1.53 3.55
N ALA A 24 12.97 -1.00 2.39
CA ALA A 24 13.55 0.34 2.26
C ALA A 24 12.51 1.43 2.55
N ALA A 25 11.29 1.32 2.02
CA ALA A 25 10.18 2.22 2.34
C ALA A 25 9.87 2.25 3.85
N ALA A 26 9.90 1.10 4.51
CA ALA A 26 9.68 1.02 5.96
C ALA A 26 10.77 1.78 6.75
N ARG A 27 12.04 1.69 6.32
CA ARG A 27 13.13 2.47 6.91
C ARG A 27 12.95 3.97 6.68
N LEU A 28 12.56 4.39 5.47
CA LEU A 28 12.28 5.79 5.14
C LEU A 28 11.16 6.38 6.01
N LEU A 29 10.14 5.57 6.30
CA LEU A 29 9.01 5.95 7.16
C LEU A 29 9.30 5.80 8.66
N GLY A 30 10.50 5.36 9.05
CA GLY A 30 10.84 5.08 10.44
C GLY A 30 9.98 4.00 11.10
N MET A 31 9.42 3.09 10.30
CA MET A 31 8.49 2.06 10.79
C MET A 31 8.98 0.64 10.49
N HIS A 32 8.44 -0.34 11.22
CA HIS A 32 8.75 -1.74 10.94
C HIS A 32 8.11 -2.22 9.63
N ARG A 33 8.86 -2.98 8.83
CA ARG A 33 8.36 -3.64 7.60
C ARG A 33 7.05 -4.40 7.83
N ARG A 34 6.94 -5.14 8.94
CA ARG A 34 5.74 -5.92 9.29
C ARG A 34 4.51 -5.03 9.50
N SER A 35 4.69 -3.84 10.08
CA SER A 35 3.64 -2.84 10.23
C SER A 35 3.25 -2.28 8.87
N LEU A 36 4.23 -1.87 8.05
CA LEU A 36 3.97 -1.39 6.68
C LEU A 36 3.19 -2.42 5.86
N GLN A 37 3.60 -3.68 5.91
CA GLN A 37 2.93 -4.78 5.20
C GLN A 37 1.49 -5.00 5.68
N ARG A 38 1.22 -4.93 6.98
CA ARG A 38 -0.17 -4.97 7.50
C ARG A 38 -0.99 -3.78 7.01
N LYS A 39 -0.41 -2.59 6.96
CA LYS A 39 -1.07 -1.39 6.44
C LYS A 39 -1.40 -1.52 4.95
N LEU A 40 -0.46 -2.07 4.17
CA LEU A 40 -0.66 -2.39 2.75
C LEU A 40 -1.73 -3.46 2.53
N ALA A 41 -1.75 -4.52 3.36
CA ALA A 41 -2.75 -5.58 3.29
C ALA A 41 -4.15 -5.12 3.70
N LYS A 42 -4.23 -4.10 4.56
CA LYS A 42 -5.48 -3.48 5.01
C LYS A 42 -5.92 -2.32 4.12
N ARG A 43 -5.18 -2.01 3.04
CA ARG A 43 -5.64 -1.07 2.03
C ARG A 43 -7.01 -1.57 1.56
N PRO A 44 -8.05 -0.72 1.52
CA PRO A 44 -9.23 -1.08 0.75
C PRO A 44 -8.70 -1.33 -0.66
N GLY A 45 -8.82 -2.56 -1.16
CA GLY A 45 -8.78 -2.76 -2.59
C GLY A 45 -9.66 -1.66 -3.17
N ARG A 46 -9.19 -0.84 -4.11
CA ARG A 46 -9.29 -1.24 -5.51
C ARG A 46 -10.04 -2.57 -5.57
N GLU A 47 -11.36 -2.47 -5.36
CA GLU A 47 -12.29 -3.39 -5.98
C GLU A 47 -11.65 -3.66 -7.33
N ARG A 48 -11.18 -4.88 -7.48
CA ARG A 48 -10.98 -5.44 -8.81
C ARG A 48 -12.26 -5.00 -9.53
N PRO A 49 -12.21 -4.11 -10.54
CA PRO A 49 -13.41 -3.90 -11.32
C PRO A 49 -13.70 -5.32 -11.80
N LEU A 50 -14.79 -5.88 -11.26
CA LEU A 50 -15.43 -7.05 -11.82
C LEU A 50 -15.58 -6.65 -13.29
N ALA A 51 -14.68 -7.16 -14.14
CA ALA A 51 -14.82 -6.98 -15.57
C ALA A 51 -16.16 -7.66 -15.90
N PRO A 52 -17.19 -6.93 -16.35
CA PRO A 52 -18.50 -7.50 -16.56
C PRO A 52 -18.61 -8.21 -17.91
N ASP A 53 -17.60 -8.94 -18.38
CA ASP A 53 -17.62 -9.48 -19.75
C ASP A 53 -16.52 -10.50 -20.02
N ALA A 54 -16.76 -11.74 -19.61
CA ALA A 54 -16.27 -12.90 -20.37
C ALA A 54 -17.50 -13.73 -20.74
N HIS A 55 -18.16 -13.32 -21.82
CA HIS A 55 -19.03 -14.19 -22.59
C HIS A 55 -18.28 -15.46 -22.97
N GLY A 56 -18.90 -16.60 -22.69
CA GLY A 56 -18.48 -17.95 -23.02
C GLY A 56 -19.50 -18.93 -22.47
#